data_AF-A0A960LH11-F1
#
_entry.id   AF-A0A960LH11-F1
#
_cell.length_a   1.000
_cell.length_b   1.000
_cell.length_c   1.000
_cell.angle_alpha   90.00
_cell.angle_beta   90.00
_cell.angle_gamma   90.00
#
_symmetry.space_group_name_H-M   'P 1'
#
loop_
_entity.id
_entity.type
_entity.pdbx_description
1 polymer ?
#
loop_
_entity_poly.entity_id
_entity_poly.type
_entity_poly.pdbx_seq_one_letter_code
_entity_poly.pdbx_strand_id
1 'polypeptide(L)'
;MTSRKTHYLALLILFLFVLGCATPAERAEKLFKEGKYEEVMERYPQEPAAGKAKEALATKLLKEGDYERVMKDFADTPMAYEARVRFAEKLVEDGKFEEVLDNYSDTPAAIKAREQAAQALFDAGRISEAARDYPQTPAGSRARDELARAEYERINTFKSPKERHAALEEFIANSLYAGTGPAAQAQIDLAKMDGLKNLGNY
;
A
#
# COMPACT_ATOMS: atom_id res chain seq x y z
N MET A 1 -8.00 -57.75 -63.92
CA MET A 1 -7.85 -57.87 -62.45
C MET A 1 -6.82 -56.87 -61.94
N THR A 2 -7.15 -55.58 -61.91
CA THR A 2 -6.19 -54.50 -61.55
C THR A 2 -6.84 -53.33 -60.81
N SER A 3 -8.00 -53.57 -60.15
CA SER A 3 -8.78 -52.51 -59.47
C SER A 3 -9.10 -52.86 -58.01
N ARG A 4 -8.18 -53.52 -57.30
CA ARG A 4 -8.27 -53.68 -55.83
C ARG A 4 -7.09 -53.06 -55.08
N LYS A 5 -5.91 -52.93 -55.70
CA LYS A 5 -4.71 -52.42 -55.01
C LYS A 5 -4.74 -50.91 -54.72
N THR A 6 -5.46 -50.13 -55.52
CA THR A 6 -5.60 -48.66 -55.33
C THR A 6 -6.54 -48.29 -54.18
N HIS A 7 -7.55 -49.12 -53.89
CA HIS A 7 -8.46 -48.87 -52.77
C HIS A 7 -7.84 -49.16 -51.40
N TYR A 8 -6.95 -50.16 -51.29
CA TYR A 8 -6.23 -50.41 -50.03
C TYR A 8 -5.19 -49.34 -49.70
N LEU A 9 -4.56 -48.73 -50.71
CA LEU A 9 -3.57 -47.67 -50.48
C LEU A 9 -4.24 -46.35 -50.05
N ALA A 10 -5.41 -46.03 -50.60
CA ALA A 10 -6.20 -44.87 -50.19
C ALA A 10 -6.80 -45.05 -48.77
N LEU A 11 -7.20 -46.27 -48.39
CA LEU A 11 -7.69 -46.55 -47.04
C LEU A 11 -6.57 -46.52 -45.99
N LEU A 12 -5.34 -46.90 -46.34
CA LEU A 12 -4.19 -46.88 -45.43
C LEU A 12 -3.70 -45.45 -45.13
N ILE A 13 -3.80 -44.54 -46.10
CA ILE A 13 -3.46 -43.12 -45.91
C ILE A 13 -4.53 -42.40 -45.09
N LEU A 14 -5.81 -42.80 -45.20
CA LEU A 14 -6.88 -42.29 -44.33
C LEU A 14 -6.77 -42.84 -42.89
N PHE A 15 -6.25 -44.06 -42.71
CA PHE A 15 -6.05 -44.69 -41.39
C PHE A 15 -4.86 -44.12 -40.61
N LEU A 16 -3.82 -43.62 -41.30
CA LEU A 16 -2.67 -42.98 -40.66
C LEU A 16 -2.97 -41.58 -40.07
N PHE A 17 -4.10 -40.98 -40.42
CA PHE A 17 -4.59 -39.76 -39.74
C PHE A 17 -5.39 -40.04 -38.46
N VAL A 18 -5.79 -41.31 -38.22
CA VAL A 18 -6.65 -41.71 -37.10
C VAL A 18 -5.86 -42.35 -35.94
N LEU A 19 -4.56 -42.63 -36.13
CA LEU A 19 -3.73 -43.31 -35.14
C LEU A 19 -2.63 -42.40 -34.58
N GLY A 20 -2.93 -41.71 -33.48
CA GLY A 20 -1.93 -41.45 -32.44
C GLY A 20 -1.37 -40.04 -32.28
N CYS A 21 -1.91 -39.02 -32.93
CA CYS A 21 -1.56 -37.63 -32.60
C CYS A 21 -2.56 -37.10 -31.58
N ALA A 22 -2.17 -37.04 -30.30
CA ALA A 22 -2.95 -36.33 -29.27
C ALA A 22 -3.34 -34.95 -29.79
N THR A 23 -4.60 -34.57 -29.58
CA THR A 23 -5.13 -33.26 -29.98
C THR A 23 -4.38 -32.13 -29.27
N PRO A 24 -4.35 -30.89 -29.81
CA PRO A 24 -3.77 -29.75 -29.11
C PRO A 24 -4.31 -29.59 -27.68
N ALA A 25 -5.63 -29.75 -27.50
CA ALA A 25 -6.28 -29.76 -26.20
C ALA A 25 -5.73 -30.84 -25.25
N GLU A 26 -5.59 -32.10 -25.71
CA GLU A 26 -5.04 -33.19 -24.89
C GLU A 26 -3.57 -32.96 -24.52
N ARG A 27 -2.78 -32.38 -25.44
CA ARG A 27 -1.38 -32.03 -25.16
C ARG A 27 -1.29 -30.90 -24.13
N ALA A 28 -2.13 -29.87 -24.27
CA ALA A 28 -2.21 -28.76 -23.33
C ALA A 28 -2.63 -29.25 -21.92
N GLU A 29 -3.65 -30.10 -21.84
CA GLU A 29 -4.11 -30.70 -20.57
C GLU A 29 -3.05 -31.62 -19.95
N LYS A 30 -2.27 -32.35 -20.76
CA LYS A 30 -1.14 -33.14 -20.25
C LYS A 30 -0.06 -32.24 -19.64
N LEU A 31 0.37 -31.20 -20.35
CA LEU A 31 1.39 -30.26 -19.85
C LEU A 31 0.90 -29.51 -18.60
N PHE A 32 -0.38 -29.14 -18.55
CA PHE A 32 -1.00 -28.52 -17.38
C PHE A 32 -0.90 -29.44 -16.15
N LYS A 33 -1.23 -30.72 -16.29
CA LYS A 33 -1.11 -31.72 -15.21
C LYS A 33 0.34 -31.94 -14.75
N GLU A 34 1.30 -31.78 -15.66
CA GLU A 34 2.74 -31.81 -15.34
C GLU A 34 3.24 -30.51 -14.68
N GLY A 35 2.37 -29.49 -14.51
CA GLY A 35 2.74 -28.20 -13.92
C GLY A 35 3.50 -27.27 -14.87
N LYS A 36 3.56 -27.59 -16.17
CA LYS A 36 4.27 -26.81 -17.19
C LYS A 36 3.40 -25.66 -17.71
N TYR A 37 2.96 -24.80 -16.79
CA TYR A 37 1.96 -23.77 -17.08
C TYR A 37 2.39 -22.76 -18.14
N GLU A 38 3.65 -22.33 -18.09
CA GLU A 38 4.25 -21.40 -19.06
C GLU A 38 4.21 -22.00 -20.48
N GLU A 39 4.57 -23.28 -20.61
CA GLU A 39 4.55 -23.99 -21.89
C GLU A 39 3.11 -24.14 -22.43
N VAL A 40 2.13 -24.37 -21.55
CA VAL A 40 0.70 -24.40 -21.93
C VAL A 40 0.28 -23.04 -22.50
N MET A 41 0.58 -21.95 -21.80
CA MET A 41 0.23 -20.60 -22.21
C MET A 41 0.91 -20.18 -23.52
N GLU A 42 2.18 -20.53 -23.71
CA GLU A 42 2.96 -20.16 -24.88
C GLU A 42 2.53 -20.96 -26.12
N ARG A 43 2.38 -22.28 -25.98
CA ARG A 43 2.18 -23.18 -27.14
C ARG A 43 0.72 -23.40 -27.49
N TYR A 44 -0.19 -23.19 -26.54
CA TYR A 44 -1.61 -23.49 -26.68
C TYR A 44 -2.52 -22.34 -26.17
N PRO A 45 -2.28 -21.07 -26.53
CA PRO A 45 -2.98 -19.91 -25.96
C PRO A 45 -4.49 -19.91 -26.18
N GLN A 46 -4.97 -20.58 -27.23
CA GLN A 46 -6.39 -20.71 -27.57
C GLN A 46 -7.11 -21.85 -26.84
N GLU A 47 -6.38 -22.76 -26.19
CA GLU A 47 -6.98 -23.91 -25.52
C GLU A 47 -7.50 -23.52 -24.13
N PRO A 48 -8.62 -24.12 -23.66
CA PRO A 48 -9.15 -23.84 -22.32
C PRO A 48 -8.13 -24.05 -21.19
N ALA A 49 -7.14 -24.92 -21.39
CA ALA A 49 -6.06 -25.17 -20.45
C ALA A 49 -5.14 -23.96 -20.23
N ALA A 50 -5.02 -23.02 -21.18
CA ALA A 50 -4.17 -21.84 -21.04
C ALA A 50 -4.69 -20.87 -19.97
N GLY A 51 -6.01 -20.66 -19.89
CA GLY A 51 -6.61 -19.86 -18.81
C GLY A 51 -6.36 -20.48 -17.43
N LYS A 52 -6.56 -21.80 -17.30
CA LYS A 52 -6.24 -22.53 -16.07
C LYS A 52 -4.76 -22.44 -15.71
N ALA A 53 -3.88 -22.59 -16.69
CA ALA A 53 -2.43 -22.51 -16.52
C ALA A 53 -2.01 -21.14 -15.99
N LYS A 54 -2.60 -20.07 -16.54
CA LYS A 54 -2.38 -18.69 -16.11
C LYS A 54 -2.75 -18.51 -14.63
N GLU A 55 -3.93 -18.93 -14.22
CA GLU A 55 -4.38 -18.85 -12.81
C GLU A 55 -3.51 -19.70 -11.88
N ALA A 56 -3.16 -20.93 -12.30
CA ALA A 56 -2.35 -21.85 -11.51
C ALA A 56 -0.93 -21.31 -11.30
N LEU A 57 -0.33 -20.72 -12.33
CA LEU A 57 0.98 -20.09 -12.25
C LEU A 57 0.97 -18.85 -11.38
N ALA A 58 0.00 -17.95 -11.55
CA ALA A 58 -0.16 -16.78 -10.68
C ALA A 58 -0.31 -17.18 -9.21
N THR A 59 -1.12 -18.21 -8.93
CA THR A 59 -1.28 -18.76 -7.57
C THR A 59 0.02 -19.33 -7.02
N LYS A 60 0.79 -20.05 -7.84
CA LYS A 60 2.07 -20.61 -7.43
C LYS A 60 3.07 -19.50 -7.08
N LEU A 61 3.25 -18.53 -7.98
CA LEU A 61 4.16 -17.40 -7.79
C LEU A 61 3.79 -16.56 -6.55
N LEU A 62 2.50 -16.33 -6.33
CA LEU A 62 2.00 -15.63 -5.14
C LEU A 62 2.40 -16.37 -3.85
N LYS A 63 2.30 -17.70 -3.81
CA LYS A 63 2.72 -18.51 -2.66
C LYS A 63 4.24 -18.52 -2.46
N GLU A 64 4.99 -18.44 -3.55
CA GLU A 64 6.46 -18.38 -3.54
C GLU A 64 6.98 -16.97 -3.19
N GLY A 65 6.10 -15.97 -3.11
CA GLY A 65 6.46 -14.59 -2.78
C GLY A 65 6.95 -13.76 -3.97
N ASP A 66 6.80 -14.27 -5.20
CA ASP A 66 7.17 -13.56 -6.44
C ASP A 66 6.07 -12.56 -6.84
N TYR A 67 5.80 -11.62 -5.95
CA TYR A 67 4.68 -10.68 -6.07
C TYR A 67 4.83 -9.75 -7.26
N GLU A 68 6.05 -9.29 -7.56
CA GLU A 68 6.33 -8.40 -8.68
C GLU A 68 5.97 -9.06 -10.01
N ARG A 69 6.34 -10.33 -10.18
CA ARG A 69 5.98 -11.08 -11.37
C ARG A 69 4.47 -11.31 -11.47
N VAL A 70 3.80 -11.63 -10.36
CA VAL A 70 2.33 -11.76 -10.34
C VAL A 70 1.66 -10.45 -10.79
N MET A 71 2.08 -9.31 -10.23
CA MET A 71 1.52 -8.00 -10.59
C MET A 71 1.77 -7.65 -12.05
N LYS A 72 2.95 -7.97 -12.58
CA LYS A 72 3.36 -7.61 -13.95
C LYS A 72 2.75 -8.51 -15.02
N ASP A 73 2.88 -9.82 -14.86
CA ASP A 73 2.58 -10.80 -15.91
C ASP A 73 1.12 -11.31 -15.81
N PHE A 74 0.45 -11.11 -14.67
CA PHE A 74 -0.88 -11.64 -14.36
C PHE A 74 -1.86 -10.58 -13.85
N ALA A 75 -1.71 -9.32 -14.30
CA ALA A 75 -2.45 -8.15 -13.84
C ALA A 75 -3.99 -8.26 -13.91
N ASP A 76 -4.52 -9.11 -14.79
CA ASP A 76 -5.94 -9.38 -15.00
C ASP A 76 -6.49 -10.53 -14.13
N THR A 77 -5.66 -11.13 -13.29
CA THR A 77 -6.07 -12.19 -12.35
C THR A 77 -6.38 -11.60 -10.97
N PRO A 78 -7.26 -12.23 -10.17
CA PRO A 78 -7.46 -11.83 -8.77
C PRO A 78 -6.17 -11.81 -7.94
N MET A 79 -5.19 -12.65 -8.30
CA MET A 79 -3.90 -12.75 -7.62
C MET A 79 -3.05 -11.48 -7.76
N ALA A 80 -3.25 -10.65 -8.79
CA ALA A 80 -2.50 -9.40 -8.95
C ALA A 80 -2.76 -8.41 -7.80
N TYR A 81 -4.03 -8.27 -7.40
CA TYR A 81 -4.37 -7.42 -6.27
C TYR A 81 -3.83 -7.99 -4.95
N GLU A 82 -3.94 -9.31 -4.75
CA GLU A 82 -3.39 -9.95 -3.55
C GLU A 82 -1.86 -9.79 -3.48
N ALA A 83 -1.16 -10.00 -4.60
CA ALA A 83 0.28 -9.77 -4.70
C ALA A 83 0.66 -8.33 -4.38
N ARG A 84 -0.13 -7.37 -4.87
CA ARG A 84 0.07 -5.93 -4.58
C ARG A 84 -0.03 -5.64 -3.09
N VAL A 85 -1.03 -6.19 -2.40
CA VAL A 85 -1.19 -6.04 -0.95
C VAL A 85 -0.01 -6.69 -0.20
N ARG A 86 0.32 -7.95 -0.51
CA ARG A 86 1.41 -8.66 0.18
C ARG A 86 2.78 -8.05 -0.07
N PHE A 87 3.02 -7.50 -1.27
CA PHE A 87 4.25 -6.78 -1.56
C PHE A 87 4.34 -5.48 -0.73
N ALA A 88 3.24 -4.72 -0.65
CA ALA A 88 3.19 -3.54 0.20
C ALA A 88 3.42 -3.87 1.68
N GLU A 89 2.84 -4.96 2.19
CA GLU A 89 3.10 -5.46 3.55
C GLU A 89 4.59 -5.78 3.77
N LYS A 90 5.23 -6.46 2.81
CA LYS A 90 6.66 -6.74 2.85
C LYS A 90 7.50 -5.46 2.88
N LEU A 91 7.15 -4.45 2.08
CA LEU A 91 7.85 -3.16 2.09
C LEU A 91 7.73 -2.47 3.46
N VAL A 92 6.58 -2.58 4.13
CA VAL A 92 6.42 -2.10 5.51
C VAL A 92 7.35 -2.85 6.46
N GLU A 93 7.43 -4.18 6.38
CA GLU A 93 8.36 -4.97 7.19
C GLU A 93 9.82 -4.61 6.96
N ASP A 94 10.18 -4.30 5.71
CA ASP A 94 11.52 -3.86 5.31
C ASP A 94 11.78 -2.36 5.67
N GLY A 95 10.85 -1.67 6.32
CA GLY A 95 10.99 -0.28 6.75
C GLY A 95 10.85 0.77 5.63
N LYS A 96 10.39 0.37 4.45
CA LYS A 96 10.27 1.22 3.26
C LYS A 96 8.92 1.94 3.22
N PHE A 97 8.63 2.71 4.27
CA PHE A 97 7.30 3.30 4.45
C PHE A 97 6.90 4.26 3.33
N GLU A 98 7.80 5.17 2.94
CA GLU A 98 7.52 6.15 1.88
C GLU A 98 7.22 5.48 0.54
N GLU A 99 7.93 4.39 0.20
CA GLU A 99 7.65 3.60 -1.01
C GLU A 99 6.22 3.02 -1.01
N VAL A 100 5.73 2.59 0.17
CA VAL A 100 4.36 2.13 0.36
C VAL A 100 3.36 3.27 0.20
N LEU A 101 3.64 4.44 0.78
CA LEU A 101 2.76 5.59 0.72
C LEU A 101 2.63 6.16 -0.70
N ASP A 102 3.71 6.13 -1.48
CA ASP A 102 3.74 6.65 -2.85
C ASP A 102 3.05 5.72 -3.85
N ASN A 103 3.24 4.40 -3.71
CA ASN A 103 2.85 3.44 -4.75
C ASN A 103 1.68 2.52 -4.37
N TYR A 104 1.35 2.45 -3.08
CA TYR A 104 0.39 1.49 -2.52
C TYR A 104 -0.59 2.15 -1.54
N SER A 105 -0.86 3.45 -1.71
CA SER A 105 -1.65 4.30 -0.81
C SER A 105 -3.08 3.82 -0.53
N ASP A 106 -3.64 3.04 -1.45
CA ASP A 106 -4.98 2.44 -1.42
C ASP A 106 -5.02 1.05 -0.77
N THR A 107 -3.87 0.50 -0.39
CA THR A 107 -3.78 -0.80 0.28
C THR A 107 -3.89 -0.64 1.81
N PRO A 108 -4.33 -1.68 2.54
CA PRO A 108 -4.29 -1.67 4.01
C PRO A 108 -2.90 -1.43 4.58
N ALA A 109 -1.84 -1.87 3.88
CA ALA A 109 -0.45 -1.68 4.29
C ALA A 109 -0.07 -0.19 4.40
N ALA A 110 -0.69 0.70 3.61
CA ALA A 110 -0.43 2.14 3.70
C ALA A 110 -0.83 2.74 5.04
N ILE A 111 -1.87 2.20 5.71
CA ILE A 111 -2.26 2.68 7.05
C ILE A 111 -1.12 2.41 8.04
N LYS A 112 -0.63 1.16 8.05
CA LYS A 112 0.49 0.76 8.91
C LYS A 112 1.78 1.52 8.56
N ALA A 113 2.05 1.75 7.26
CA ALA A 113 3.18 2.54 6.81
C ALA A 113 3.13 3.98 7.35
N ARG A 114 1.97 4.66 7.31
CA ARG A 114 1.83 6.01 7.88
C ARG A 114 2.12 6.03 9.38
N GLU A 115 1.58 5.07 10.12
CA GLU A 115 1.81 4.98 11.57
C GLU A 115 3.28 4.75 11.90
N GLN A 116 3.93 3.83 11.18
CA GLN A 116 5.34 3.51 11.41
C GLN A 116 6.29 4.61 10.93
N ALA A 117 5.99 5.29 9.81
CA ALA A 117 6.74 6.47 9.37
C ALA A 117 6.67 7.59 10.41
N ALA A 118 5.47 7.89 10.92
CA ALA A 118 5.28 8.89 11.96
C ALA A 118 6.03 8.53 13.25
N GLN A 119 5.97 7.27 13.65
CA GLN A 119 6.69 6.77 14.83
C GLN A 119 8.20 6.85 14.65
N ALA A 120 8.73 6.47 13.48
CA ALA A 120 10.15 6.56 13.18
C ALA A 120 10.68 8.01 13.19
N LEU A 121 9.90 8.96 12.66
CA LEU A 121 10.22 10.39 12.76
C LEU A 121 10.24 10.87 14.20
N PHE A 122 9.23 10.48 14.98
CA PHE A 122 9.14 10.84 16.39
C PHE A 122 10.35 10.31 17.18
N ASP A 123 10.67 9.02 17.04
CA ASP A 123 11.79 8.39 17.75
C ASP A 123 13.16 8.93 17.32
N ALA A 124 13.27 9.39 16.06
CA ALA A 124 14.45 10.09 15.57
C ALA A 124 14.55 11.56 16.05
N GLY A 125 13.61 12.04 16.88
CA GLY A 125 13.55 13.43 17.34
C GLY A 125 13.13 14.44 16.27
N ARG A 126 12.64 13.97 15.11
CA ARG A 126 12.13 14.80 14.00
C ARG A 126 10.68 15.21 14.28
N ILE A 127 10.45 15.80 15.46
CA ILE A 127 9.12 16.07 16.02
C ILE A 127 8.27 16.96 15.08
N SER A 128 8.85 18.03 14.53
CA SER A 128 8.16 18.92 13.59
C SER A 128 7.65 18.21 12.34
N GLU A 129 8.41 17.24 11.85
CA GLU A 129 8.04 16.47 10.64
C GLU A 129 6.94 15.47 10.97
N ALA A 130 7.05 14.74 12.08
CA ALA A 130 5.99 13.85 12.56
C ALA A 130 4.66 14.60 12.77
N ALA A 131 4.72 15.81 13.35
CA ALA A 131 3.56 16.65 13.59
C ALA A 131 2.93 17.19 12.31
N ARG A 132 3.74 17.61 11.34
CA ARG A 132 3.28 18.22 10.08
C ARG A 132 2.77 17.18 9.09
N ASP A 133 3.52 16.11 8.89
CA ASP A 133 3.29 15.17 7.79
C ASP A 133 2.31 14.06 8.21
N TYR A 134 2.24 13.75 9.50
CA TYR A 134 1.42 12.66 10.03
C TYR A 134 0.51 13.08 11.20
N PRO A 135 -0.21 14.23 11.14
CA PRO A 135 -0.90 14.83 12.28
C PRO A 135 -2.01 13.97 12.89
N GLN A 136 -2.55 13.02 12.13
CA GLN A 136 -3.66 12.14 12.53
C GLN A 136 -3.19 10.81 13.12
N THR A 137 -1.88 10.54 13.11
CA THR A 137 -1.32 9.33 13.73
C THR A 137 -1.12 9.57 15.23
N PRO A 138 -1.09 8.51 16.07
CA PRO A 138 -0.76 8.66 17.48
C PRO A 138 0.60 9.35 17.73
N ALA A 139 1.61 9.08 16.89
CA ALA A 139 2.92 9.72 16.98
C ALA A 139 2.88 11.20 16.57
N GLY A 140 2.21 11.53 15.46
CA GLY A 140 2.04 12.92 15.04
C GLY A 140 1.20 13.76 16.01
N SER A 141 0.16 13.18 16.62
CA SER A 141 -0.61 13.85 17.67
C SER A 141 0.26 14.15 18.90
N ARG A 142 1.08 13.20 19.36
CA ARG A 142 2.04 13.45 20.45
C ARG A 142 3.06 14.52 20.06
N ALA A 143 3.57 14.47 18.83
CA ALA A 143 4.51 15.46 18.33
C ALA A 143 3.92 16.89 18.33
N ARG A 144 2.66 17.03 17.91
CA ARG A 144 1.93 18.31 17.96
C ARG A 144 1.78 18.81 19.40
N ASP A 145 1.42 17.94 20.33
CA ASP A 145 1.31 18.27 21.76
C ASP A 145 2.65 18.70 22.36
N GLU A 146 3.76 18.05 21.99
CA GLU A 146 5.10 18.42 22.46
C GLU A 146 5.54 19.78 21.93
N LEU A 147 5.33 20.06 20.63
CA LEU A 147 5.62 21.37 20.06
C LEU A 147 4.75 22.46 20.67
N ALA A 148 3.46 22.18 20.87
CA ALA A 148 2.54 23.11 21.50
C ALA A 148 2.97 23.41 22.94
N ARG A 149 3.42 22.41 23.69
CA ARG A 149 3.88 22.57 25.07
C ARG A 149 5.14 23.43 25.12
N ALA A 150 6.15 23.12 24.30
CA ALA A 150 7.39 23.88 24.26
C ALA A 150 7.15 25.35 23.92
N GLU A 151 6.28 25.62 22.94
CA GLU A 151 5.95 26.98 22.54
C GLU A 151 5.14 27.73 23.60
N TYR A 152 4.16 27.07 24.22
CA TYR A 152 3.41 27.65 25.34
C TYR A 152 4.30 27.97 26.54
N GLU A 153 5.22 27.08 26.89
CA GLU A 153 6.22 27.32 27.95
C GLU A 153 7.12 28.50 27.61
N ARG A 154 7.58 28.61 26.35
CA ARG A 154 8.35 29.77 25.86
C ARG A 154 7.58 31.07 26.02
N ILE A 155 6.30 31.10 25.63
CA ILE A 155 5.43 32.28 25.76
C ILE A 155 5.30 32.70 27.23
N ASN A 156 5.19 31.74 28.13
CA ASN A 156 5.08 32.01 29.56
C ASN A 156 6.35 32.61 30.19
N THR A 157 7.48 32.60 29.49
CA THR A 157 8.70 33.32 29.94
C THR A 157 8.64 34.83 29.70
N PHE A 158 7.67 35.32 28.91
CA PHE A 158 7.54 36.74 28.62
C PHE A 158 7.16 37.53 29.88
N LYS A 159 8.00 38.54 30.19
CA LYS A 159 7.83 39.38 31.38
C LYS A 159 6.73 40.43 31.19
N SER A 160 6.57 40.94 29.98
CA SER A 160 5.53 41.92 29.64
C SER A 160 4.18 41.22 29.49
N PRO A 161 3.15 41.58 30.29
CA PRO A 161 1.81 41.02 30.12
C PRO A 161 1.24 41.29 28.73
N LYS A 162 1.58 42.44 28.12
CA LYS A 162 1.13 42.80 26.76
C LYS A 162 1.73 41.87 25.70
N GLU A 163 3.04 41.61 25.78
CA GLU A 163 3.73 40.71 24.84
C GLU A 163 3.24 39.27 25.00
N ARG A 164 3.05 38.81 26.25
CA ARG A 164 2.51 37.48 26.51
C ARG A 164 1.09 37.32 25.96
N HIS A 165 0.25 38.33 26.14
CA HIS A 165 -1.11 38.35 25.62
C HIS A 165 -1.12 38.17 24.09
N ALA A 166 -0.38 39.01 23.36
CA ALA A 166 -0.28 38.92 21.90
C ALA A 166 0.27 37.56 21.42
N ALA A 167 1.28 37.02 22.10
CA ALA A 167 1.85 35.72 21.73
C ALA A 167 0.89 34.55 22.00
N LEU A 168 0.07 34.62 23.05
CA LEU A 168 -1.00 33.64 23.28
C LEU A 168 -2.07 33.70 22.19
N GLU A 169 -2.42 34.89 21.69
CA GLU A 169 -3.35 35.03 20.55
C GLU A 169 -2.81 34.34 19.30
N GLU A 170 -1.55 34.61 18.94
CA GLU A 170 -0.88 33.96 17.81
C GLU A 170 -0.80 32.44 17.97
N PHE A 171 -0.46 31.98 19.18
CA PHE A 171 -0.37 30.56 19.51
C PHE A 171 -1.69 29.83 19.34
N ILE A 172 -2.81 30.40 19.81
CA ILE A 172 -4.15 29.82 19.69
C ILE A 172 -4.62 29.83 18.23
N ALA A 173 -4.25 30.85 17.46
CA ALA A 173 -4.59 30.95 16.04
C ALA A 173 -3.81 29.94 15.17
N ASN A 174 -2.74 29.34 15.69
CA ASN A 174 -1.93 28.38 14.94
C ASN A 174 -2.65 27.03 14.79
N SER A 175 -3.07 26.72 13.56
CA SER A 175 -3.73 25.44 13.22
C SER A 175 -2.92 24.20 13.61
N LEU A 176 -1.58 24.29 13.68
CA LEU A 176 -0.73 23.19 14.14
C LEU A 176 -1.03 22.81 15.60
N TYR A 177 -1.41 23.75 16.45
CA TYR A 177 -1.68 23.51 17.88
C TYR A 177 -3.16 23.33 18.21
N ALA A 178 -4.06 23.46 17.21
CA ALA A 178 -5.49 23.32 17.41
C ALA A 178 -5.87 21.97 18.03
N GLY A 179 -6.60 22.00 19.15
CA GLY A 179 -7.04 20.78 19.86
C GLY A 179 -5.99 20.15 20.78
N THR A 180 -4.78 20.73 20.89
CA THR A 180 -3.77 20.28 21.86
C THR A 180 -4.12 20.74 23.27
N GLY A 181 -3.64 20.02 24.29
CA GLY A 181 -3.80 20.42 25.70
C GLY A 181 -3.25 21.83 26.01
N PRO A 182 -2.02 22.17 25.56
CA PRO A 182 -1.47 23.51 25.72
C PRO A 182 -2.30 24.61 25.04
N ALA A 183 -2.89 24.38 23.87
CA ALA A 183 -3.77 25.36 23.22
C ALA A 183 -5.05 25.64 24.03
N ALA A 184 -5.65 24.60 24.63
CA ALA A 184 -6.79 24.79 25.54
C ALA A 184 -6.40 25.60 26.78
N GLN A 185 -5.21 25.33 27.35
CA GLN A 185 -4.70 26.08 28.49
C GLN A 185 -4.42 27.55 28.14
N ALA A 186 -3.83 27.80 26.97
CA ALA A 186 -3.59 29.15 26.46
C ALA A 186 -4.89 29.96 26.34
N GLN A 187 -5.98 29.35 25.84
CA GLN A 187 -7.30 30.00 25.76
C GLN A 187 -7.81 30.43 27.14
N ILE A 188 -7.66 29.57 28.15
CA ILE A 188 -8.06 29.87 29.54
C ILE A 188 -7.26 31.05 30.09
N ASP A 189 -5.95 31.07 29.87
CA ASP A 189 -5.10 32.13 30.42
C ASP A 189 -5.27 33.46 29.69
N LEU A 190 -5.51 33.42 28.38
CA LEU A 190 -5.88 34.61 27.60
C LEU A 190 -7.18 35.23 28.15
N ALA A 191 -8.22 34.42 28.37
CA ALA A 191 -9.49 34.89 28.93
C ALA A 191 -9.34 35.50 30.33
N LYS A 192 -8.49 34.93 31.19
CA LYS A 192 -8.17 35.53 32.50
C LYS A 192 -7.49 36.90 32.36
N MET A 193 -6.55 37.03 31.41
CA MET A 193 -5.85 38.28 31.17
C MET A 193 -6.79 39.38 30.65
N ASP A 194 -7.77 39.05 29.81
CA ASP A 194 -8.76 40.00 29.33
C ASP A 194 -9.80 40.37 30.40
N GLY A 195 -10.17 39.42 31.28
CA GLY A 195 -10.98 39.72 32.45
C GLY A 195 -10.31 40.69 33.43
N LEU A 196 -8.98 40.60 33.59
CA LEU A 196 -8.21 41.52 34.43
C LEU A 196 -8.12 42.93 33.82
N LYS A 197 -7.99 43.06 32.49
CA LYS A 197 -8.03 44.36 31.81
C LYS A 197 -9.34 45.11 32.07
N ASN A 198 -10.46 44.40 32.16
CA ASN A 198 -11.77 44.99 32.41
C ASN A 198 -11.99 45.45 33.86
N LEU A 199 -11.15 44.98 34.81
CA LEU A 199 -11.27 45.28 36.25
C LEU A 199 -10.29 46.36 36.74
N GLY A 200 -9.29 46.71 35.94
CA GLY A 200 -8.34 47.77 36.27
C GLY A 200 -7.67 48.30 35.02
N ASN A 201 -7.99 49.56 34.67
CA ASN A 201 -7.14 50.38 33.80
C ASN A 201 -5.72 50.37 34.39
N TYR A 202 -4.81 49.64 33.74
CA TYR A 202 -3.36 49.76 33.90
C TYR A 202 -2.80 50.64 32.79
#